data_AF-A0A5S3YZ68-F1
#
_entry.id   AF-A0A5S3YZ68-F1
#
_cell.length_a   1.000
_cell.length_b   1.000
_cell.length_c   1.000
_cell.angle_alpha   90.00
_cell.angle_beta   90.00
_cell.angle_gamma   90.00
#
_symmetry.space_group_name_H-M   'P 1'
#
loop_
_entity.id
_entity.type
_entity.pdbx_description
1 polymer ?
#
loop_
_entity_poly.entity_id
_entity_poly.type
_entity_poly.pdbx_seq_one_letter_code
_entity_poly.pdbx_strand_id
1 'polypeptide(L)'
;TIEKAVELGITEITPLFTTRCGVKLSGERLHKKHQQWQKIAIAAAEQSGRNIITIIHPPIELHEWLAQPSDELKLTLHPRAQHSIKTLPEPKKGIRFVVGPEGGFT
;
A
#
# COMPACT_ATOMS: atom_id res chain seq x y z
N THR A 1 5.88 -2.58 -6.87
CA THR A 1 6.74 -1.41 -6.57
C THR A 1 5.86 -0.15 -6.54
N ILE A 2 6.32 0.95 -5.94
CA ILE A 2 5.53 2.20 -5.83
C ILE A 2 5.22 2.77 -7.22
N GLU A 3 6.23 2.89 -8.08
CA GLU A 3 6.08 3.38 -9.47
C GLU A 3 4.94 2.67 -10.21
N LYS A 4 4.96 1.32 -10.24
CA LYS A 4 3.92 0.53 -10.93
C LYS A 4 2.54 0.66 -10.29
N ALA A 5 2.47 0.81 -8.97
CA ALA A 5 1.19 1.07 -8.31
C ALA A 5 0.63 2.44 -8.74
N VAL A 6 1.47 3.46 -8.87
CA VAL A 6 1.08 4.78 -9.36
C VAL A 6 0.63 4.74 -10.82
N GLU A 7 1.37 4.06 -11.70
CA GLU A 7 0.99 3.85 -13.10
C GLU A 7 -0.38 3.15 -13.25
N LEU A 8 -0.70 2.23 -12.33
CA LEU A 8 -1.97 1.50 -12.30
C LEU A 8 -3.11 2.26 -11.62
N GLY A 9 -2.91 3.52 -11.23
CA GLY A 9 -3.97 4.38 -10.71
C GLY A 9 -4.24 4.27 -9.21
N ILE A 10 -3.32 3.71 -8.41
CA ILE A 10 -3.48 3.73 -6.94
C ILE A 10 -3.66 5.17 -6.42
N THR A 11 -4.49 5.35 -5.40
CA THR A 11 -4.78 6.66 -4.82
C THR A 11 -3.85 6.99 -3.66
N GLU A 12 -3.60 5.98 -2.81
CA GLU A 12 -2.85 6.13 -1.57
C GLU A 12 -2.01 4.88 -1.30
N ILE A 13 -0.82 5.06 -0.72
CA ILE A 13 0.07 3.98 -0.32
C ILE A 13 0.51 4.23 1.12
N THR A 14 0.30 3.24 1.99
CA THR A 14 0.87 3.22 3.34
C THR A 14 1.93 2.14 3.42
N PRO A 15 3.22 2.47 3.59
CA PRO A 15 4.24 1.49 3.89
C PRO A 15 3.98 0.86 5.26
N LEU A 16 4.04 -0.47 5.36
CA LEU A 16 3.73 -1.18 6.61
C LEU A 16 4.97 -1.86 7.16
N PHE A 17 5.19 -1.69 8.46
CA PHE A 17 6.06 -2.57 9.23
C PHE A 17 5.29 -3.85 9.59
N THR A 18 5.96 -4.98 9.40
CA THR A 18 5.41 -6.31 9.71
C THR A 18 6.48 -7.14 10.41
N THR A 19 6.07 -8.11 11.21
CA THR A 19 6.96 -8.98 11.99
C THR A 19 7.97 -9.75 11.12
N ARG A 20 7.63 -10.01 9.86
CA ARG A 20 8.51 -10.72 8.89
C ARG A 20 9.26 -9.77 7.95
N CYS A 21 9.28 -8.46 8.23
CA CYS A 21 10.09 -7.51 7.49
C CYS A 21 11.47 -7.36 8.16
N GLY A 22 12.53 -7.85 7.49
CA GLY A 22 13.88 -7.85 8.04
C GLY A 22 14.56 -6.48 8.15
N VAL A 23 13.92 -5.41 7.71
CA VAL A 23 14.51 -4.08 7.65
C VAL A 23 13.93 -3.17 8.74
N LYS A 24 14.73 -2.90 9.78
CA LYS A 24 14.43 -1.88 10.78
C LYS A 24 14.91 -0.51 10.28
N LEU A 25 14.07 0.20 9.53
CA LEU A 25 14.30 1.61 9.20
C LEU A 25 13.72 2.48 10.32
N SER A 26 14.53 3.33 10.94
CA SER A 26 14.08 4.27 11.98
C SER A 26 14.72 5.65 11.80
N GLY A 27 14.09 6.65 12.44
CA GLY A 27 14.59 8.03 12.49
C GLY A 27 14.85 8.63 11.11
N GLU A 28 16.02 9.25 10.94
CA GLU A 28 16.41 9.97 9.72
C GLU A 28 16.43 9.08 8.48
N ARG A 29 16.80 7.80 8.61
CA ARG A 29 16.83 6.85 7.48
C ARG A 29 15.42 6.59 6.96
N LEU A 30 14.45 6.44 7.86
CA LEU A 30 13.04 6.27 7.50
C LEU A 30 12.51 7.52 6.80
N HIS A 31 12.82 8.70 7.34
CA HIS A 31 12.41 9.97 6.74
C HIS A 31 12.98 10.16 5.32
N LYS A 32 14.27 9.91 5.11
CA LYS A 32 14.89 9.95 3.78
C LYS A 32 14.23 8.96 2.81
N LYS A 33 13.90 7.76 3.30
CA LYS A 33 13.23 6.75 2.48
C LYS A 33 11.81 7.15 2.10
N HIS A 34 11.05 7.71 3.04
CA HIS A 34 9.72 8.25 2.80
C HIS A 34 9.75 9.38 1.75
N GLN A 35 10.68 10.32 1.87
CA GLN A 35 10.88 11.36 0.85
C GLN A 35 11.24 10.77 -0.53
N GLN A 36 12.09 9.74 -0.57
CA GLN A 36 12.43 9.05 -1.81
C GLN A 36 11.19 8.42 -2.46
N TRP A 37 10.33 7.78 -1.68
CA TRP A 37 9.07 7.20 -2.16
C TRP A 37 8.11 8.26 -2.70
N GLN A 38 7.99 9.40 -2.03
CA GLN A 38 7.18 10.51 -2.53
C GLN A 38 7.71 11.03 -3.88
N LYS A 39 9.04 11.15 -4.04
CA LYS A 39 9.65 11.54 -5.33
C LYS A 39 9.34 10.54 -6.44
N ILE A 40 9.41 9.24 -6.15
CA ILE A 40 9.04 8.18 -7.10
C ILE A 40 7.56 8.31 -7.50
N ALA A 41 6.67 8.57 -6.54
CA ALA A 41 5.24 8.72 -6.81
C ALA A 41 4.93 9.94 -7.69
N ILE A 42 5.63 11.07 -7.48
CA ILE A 42 5.51 12.27 -8.31
C ILE A 42 5.97 11.98 -9.74
N ALA A 43 7.19 11.45 -9.91
CA ALA A 43 7.74 11.15 -11.23
C ALA A 43 6.88 10.14 -12.01
N ALA A 44 6.37 9.11 -11.33
CA ALA A 44 5.48 8.13 -11.94
C ALA A 44 4.14 8.75 -12.35
N ALA A 45 3.57 9.65 -11.53
CA ALA A 45 2.33 10.36 -11.87
C ALA A 45 2.52 11.26 -13.11
N GLU A 46 3.62 12.00 -13.18
CA GLU A 46 3.99 12.82 -14.35
C GLU A 46 4.13 11.96 -15.62
N GLN A 47 4.88 10.86 -15.55
CA GLN A 47 5.13 9.98 -16.69
C GLN A 47 3.87 9.24 -17.16
N SER A 48 2.93 8.96 -16.26
CA SER A 48 1.64 8.34 -16.59
C SER A 48 0.54 9.34 -16.95
N GLY A 49 0.84 10.64 -16.99
CA GLY A 49 -0.13 11.69 -17.33
C GLY A 49 -1.22 11.89 -16.29
N ARG A 50 -0.99 11.50 -15.03
CA ARG A 50 -1.94 11.66 -13.93
C ARG A 50 -1.88 13.08 -13.38
N ASN A 51 -3.04 13.72 -13.28
CA ASN A 51 -3.17 15.06 -12.67
C ASN A 51 -3.31 15.03 -11.14
N ILE A 52 -3.26 13.83 -10.53
CA ILE A 52 -3.39 13.63 -9.09
C ILE A 52 -2.18 12.81 -8.62
N ILE A 53 -1.41 13.37 -7.70
CA ILE A 53 -0.26 12.71 -7.10
C ILE A 53 -0.77 11.71 -6.05
N THR A 54 -0.26 10.48 -6.10
CA THR A 54 -0.55 9.45 -5.09
C THR A 54 0.00 9.88 -3.73
N ILE A 55 -0.80 9.75 -2.68
CA ILE A 55 -0.39 10.08 -1.31
C ILE A 55 0.46 8.93 -0.76
N ILE A 56 1.68 9.23 -0.31
CA ILE A 56 2.51 8.27 0.43
C ILE A 56 2.43 8.61 1.92
N HIS A 57 1.71 7.80 2.69
CA HIS A 57 1.56 7.98 4.12
C HIS A 57 2.86 7.68 4.89
N PRO A 58 3.02 8.22 6.11
CA PRO A 58 4.06 7.78 7.02
C PRO A 58 3.99 6.27 7.25
N PRO A 59 5.14 5.58 7.36
CA PRO A 59 5.16 4.16 7.68
C PRO A 59 4.61 3.89 9.08
N ILE A 60 3.70 2.92 9.18
CA ILE A 60 3.06 2.51 10.46
C ILE A 60 3.08 0.99 10.62
N GLU A 61 2.78 0.51 11.81
CA GLU A 61 2.65 -0.92 12.05
C GLU A 61 1.36 -1.48 11.44
N LEU A 62 1.39 -2.75 11.00
CA LEU A 62 0.21 -3.40 10.41
C LEU A 62 -1.03 -3.33 11.31
N HIS A 63 -0.86 -3.54 12.62
CA HIS A 63 -1.99 -3.53 13.55
C HIS A 63 -2.61 -2.13 13.68
N GLU A 64 -1.80 -1.08 13.65
CA GLU A 64 -2.27 0.31 13.64
C GLU A 64 -3.06 0.61 12.36
N TRP A 65 -2.56 0.15 11.22
CA TRP A 65 -3.25 0.31 9.93
C TRP A 65 -4.58 -0.45 9.86
N LEU A 66 -4.62 -1.67 10.41
CA LEU A 66 -5.84 -2.49 10.48
C LEU A 66 -6.90 -1.89 11.41
N ALA A 67 -6.47 -1.18 12.46
CA ALA A 67 -7.34 -0.51 13.42
C ALA A 67 -8.01 0.76 12.86
N GLN A 68 -7.54 1.29 11.73
CA GLN A 68 -8.15 2.46 11.11
C GLN A 68 -9.57 2.14 10.62
N PRO A 69 -10.56 3.00 10.93
CA PRO A 69 -11.91 2.85 10.40
C PRO A 69 -11.91 3.03 8.89
N SER A 70 -12.62 2.16 8.18
CA SER A 70 -12.80 2.25 6.74
C SER A 70 -14.03 1.44 6.32
N ASP A 71 -14.83 2.02 5.43
CA ASP A 71 -15.99 1.38 4.77
C ASP A 71 -15.60 0.72 3.43
N GLU A 72 -14.32 0.71 3.09
CA GLU A 72 -13.77 0.11 1.87
C GLU A 72 -13.77 -1.41 1.96
N LEU A 73 -13.80 -2.08 0.80
CA LEU A 73 -13.60 -3.53 0.74
C LEU A 73 -12.15 -3.85 1.09
N LYS A 74 -11.93 -4.52 2.23
CA LYS A 74 -10.60 -4.92 2.72
C LYS A 74 -10.16 -6.23 2.04
N LEU A 75 -9.03 -6.21 1.35
CA LEU A 75 -8.52 -7.34 0.56
C LEU A 75 -7.07 -7.66 0.91
N THR A 76 -6.71 -8.94 0.78
CA THR A 76 -5.35 -9.45 0.86
C THR A 76 -5.17 -10.60 -0.13
N LEU A 77 -3.93 -10.90 -0.53
CA LEU A 77 -3.63 -12.07 -1.36
C LEU A 77 -3.24 -13.25 -0.46
N HIS A 78 -3.95 -14.36 -0.61
CA HIS A 78 -3.66 -15.59 0.12
C HIS A 78 -3.79 -16.81 -0.80
N PRO A 79 -2.83 -17.76 -0.79
CA PRO A 79 -2.88 -18.93 -1.66
C PRO A 79 -4.11 -19.82 -1.46
N ARG A 80 -4.73 -19.77 -0.28
CA ARG A 80 -5.96 -20.51 0.06
C ARG A 80 -7.22 -19.64 0.05
N ALA A 81 -7.19 -18.51 -0.67
CA ALA A 81 -8.36 -17.64 -0.77
C ALA A 81 -9.54 -18.39 -1.43
N GLN A 82 -10.73 -18.26 -0.86
CA GLN A 82 -11.96 -18.85 -1.42
C GLN A 82 -12.55 -18.01 -2.56
N HIS A 83 -12.20 -16.72 -2.61
CA HIS A 83 -12.66 -15.79 -3.63
C HIS A 83 -11.54 -15.44 -4.61
N SER A 84 -11.92 -15.25 -5.87
CA SER A 84 -11.06 -14.68 -6.91
C SER A 84 -11.45 -13.23 -7.14
N ILE A 85 -10.60 -12.43 -7.80
CA ILE A 85 -10.93 -11.04 -8.16
C ILE A 85 -12.25 -10.96 -8.92
N LYS A 86 -12.56 -11.96 -9.76
CA LYS A 86 -13.80 -12.02 -10.56
C LYS A 86 -15.06 -12.32 -9.74
N THR A 87 -14.92 -12.81 -8.52
CA THR A 87 -16.03 -13.22 -7.65
C THR A 87 -16.19 -12.32 -6.42
N LEU A 88 -15.41 -11.25 -6.33
CA LEU A 88 -15.56 -10.25 -5.27
C LEU A 88 -16.82 -9.41 -5.49
N PRO A 89 -17.48 -8.98 -4.40
CA PRO A 89 -18.58 -8.02 -4.51
C PRO A 89 -18.05 -6.69 -5.06
N GLU A 90 -18.92 -5.97 -5.77
CA GLU A 90 -18.59 -4.65 -6.28
C GLU A 90 -18.30 -3.67 -5.12
N PRO A 91 -17.11 -3.05 -5.08
CA PRO A 91 -16.73 -2.16 -3.99
C PRO A 91 -17.45 -0.82 -4.10
N LYS A 92 -18.37 -0.52 -3.16
CA LYS A 92 -19.15 0.74 -3.16
C LYS A 92 -18.38 1.97 -2.71
N LYS A 93 -17.33 1.78 -1.91
CA LYS A 93 -16.56 2.86 -1.25
C LYS A 93 -15.07 2.83 -1.59
N GLY A 94 -14.65 1.94 -2.49
CA GLY A 94 -13.25 1.70 -2.80
C GLY A 94 -12.73 0.39 -2.20
N ILE A 95 -11.44 0.15 -2.39
CA ILE A 95 -10.73 -1.06 -1.97
C ILE A 95 -9.55 -0.65 -1.11
N ARG A 96 -9.43 -1.33 0.03
CA ARG A 96 -8.26 -1.27 0.90
C ARG A 96 -7.48 -2.57 0.75
N PHE A 97 -6.37 -2.52 0.02
CA PHE A 97 -5.61 -3.71 -0.35
C PHE A 97 -4.28 -3.77 0.40
N VAL A 98 -4.06 -4.87 1.13
CA VAL A 98 -2.81 -5.11 1.85
C VAL A 98 -2.00 -6.20 1.17
N VAL A 99 -0.71 -5.94 0.99
CA VAL A 99 0.26 -6.90 0.46
C VAL A 99 1.27 -7.21 1.55
N GLY A 100 1.36 -8.47 1.93
CA GLY A 100 2.25 -8.93 2.98
C GLY A 100 3.68 -9.15 2.50
N PRO A 101 4.62 -9.35 3.44
CA PRO A 101 5.95 -9.83 3.09
C PRO A 101 5.87 -11.27 2.53
N GLU A 102 6.95 -11.76 1.93
CA GLU A 102 7.03 -13.14 1.38
C GLU A 102 6.65 -14.21 2.42
N GLY A 103 6.93 -13.95 3.69
CA GLY A 103 6.53 -14.83 4.79
C GLY A 103 5.04 -14.80 5.14
N GLY A 104 4.21 -13.97 4.49
CA GLY A 104 2.81 -13.78 4.84
C GLY A 104 2.59 -12.95 6.11
N PHE A 105 1.32 -12.86 6.52
CA PHE A 105 0.91 -12.23 7.77
C PHE A 105 0.85 -13.28 8.89
N THR A 106 1.21 -12.88 10.11
CA THR A 106 0.93 -13.64 11.33
C THR A 106 -0.09 -12.86 12.15
#